data_AF-A0A7T5E7L7-F1
#
_entry.id   AF-A0A7T5E7L7-F1
#
_cell.length_a   1.000
_cell.length_b   1.000
_cell.length_c   1.000
_cell.angle_alpha   90.00
_cell.angle_beta   90.00
_cell.angle_gamma   90.00
#
_symmetry.space_group_name_H-M   'P 1'
#
loop_
_entity.id
_entity.type
_entity.pdbx_description
1 polymer ?
#
loop_
_entity_poly.entity_id
_entity_poly.type
_entity_poly.pdbx_seq_one_letter_code
_entity_poly.pdbx_strand_id
1 'polypeptide(L)'
;MFDLTPEQHHDLHAAILSQTPAIGPDGTLNWEQLDGAILLHRDHYLYQYRVSRGPLRLGYKYLSPQTLARAFHLDTLDSGWMPDRILRTGSTSAGDWAVLWIPRQKHCLTIAGAGPDGTDLTLTVPLPALVWVGRNQDYWLWAVSNPPFDPKSQALKPPLPNVYGHNGKICWGANVPPIATAQSLPQAWHTFITSPFSGHEVYGKSGQYPKNVIRQLKAVAGRRTYPVSDLQPLRSYDNTIDRCLTQALDL
;
A
#
# COMPACT_ATOMS: atom_id res chain seq x y z
N MET A 1 -5.67 27.90 -9.40
CA MET A 1 -4.60 28.42 -8.53
C MET A 1 -4.89 29.90 -8.39
N PHE A 2 -5.51 30.31 -7.29
CA PHE A 2 -5.76 31.72 -7.00
C PHE A 2 -4.83 32.08 -5.86
N ASP A 3 -3.76 32.79 -6.17
CA ASP A 3 -2.88 33.38 -5.16
C ASP A 3 -3.55 34.63 -4.63
N LEU A 4 -3.64 34.72 -3.30
CA LEU A 4 -4.08 35.94 -2.63
C LEU A 4 -2.98 36.99 -2.76
N THR A 5 -3.39 38.25 -2.88
CA THR A 5 -2.46 39.37 -2.85
C THR A 5 -1.86 39.54 -1.45
N PRO A 6 -0.68 40.17 -1.30
CA PRO A 6 -0.08 40.45 0.01
C PRO A 6 -1.01 41.19 0.98
N GLU A 7 -1.89 42.06 0.47
CA GLU A 7 -2.92 42.76 1.25
C GLU A 7 -4.01 41.80 1.76
N GLN A 8 -4.47 40.88 0.90
CA GLN A 8 -5.41 39.83 1.31
C GLN A 8 -4.80 38.88 2.34
N HIS A 9 -3.49 38.65 2.28
CA HIS A 9 -2.75 37.92 3.32
C HIS A 9 -2.69 38.69 4.64
N HIS A 10 -2.48 40.01 4.60
CA HIS A 10 -2.43 40.88 5.78
C HIS A 10 -3.79 40.99 6.47
N ASP A 11 -4.86 41.19 5.70
CA ASP A 11 -6.23 41.32 6.21
C ASP A 11 -6.74 39.99 6.78
N LEU A 12 -6.38 38.86 6.17
CA LEU A 12 -6.68 37.54 6.72
C LEU A 12 -5.90 37.31 8.03
N HIS A 13 -4.63 37.71 8.10
CA HIS A 13 -3.83 37.64 9.33
C HIS A 13 -4.43 38.49 10.47
N ALA A 14 -4.87 39.71 10.17
CA ALA A 14 -5.50 40.61 11.13
C ALA A 14 -6.90 40.11 11.57
N ALA A 15 -7.66 39.50 10.66
CA ALA A 15 -8.96 38.89 10.94
C ALA A 15 -8.84 37.62 11.80
N ILE A 16 -7.82 36.78 11.57
CA ILE A 16 -7.56 35.57 12.37
C ILE A 16 -7.09 35.93 13.78
N LEU A 17 -6.25 36.97 13.92
CA LEU A 17 -5.78 37.45 15.22
C LEU A 17 -6.87 38.15 16.05
N SER A 18 -8.00 38.53 15.44
CA SER A 18 -9.09 39.28 16.10
C SER A 18 -10.33 38.47 16.48
N GLN A 19 -10.41 37.16 16.16
CA GLN A 19 -11.57 36.31 16.49
C GLN A 19 -11.20 35.04 17.32
N THR A 20 -10.91 35.25 18.61
CA THR A 20 -11.20 34.42 19.82
C THR A 20 -10.71 32.94 19.93
N PRO A 21 -10.73 32.30 21.12
CA PRO A 21 -9.60 32.13 22.03
C PRO A 21 -9.12 30.65 22.18
N ALA A 22 -7.84 30.48 22.44
CA ALA A 22 -7.33 30.12 23.75
C ALA A 22 -7.75 28.79 24.51
N ILE A 23 -6.80 27.87 24.81
CA ILE A 23 -6.88 26.76 25.81
C ILE A 23 -5.51 26.51 26.46
N GLY A 24 -5.35 27.08 27.65
CA GLY A 24 -4.42 26.74 28.73
C GLY A 24 -5.25 26.35 29.97
N PRO A 25 -4.66 26.07 31.14
CA PRO A 25 -5.43 25.64 32.33
C PRO A 25 -6.43 26.67 32.88
N ASP A 26 -6.37 27.93 32.40
CA ASP A 26 -7.28 29.07 32.59
C ASP A 26 -8.09 29.40 31.32
N GLY A 27 -8.00 28.55 30.30
CA GLY A 27 -8.61 28.76 29.00
C GLY A 27 -7.79 29.65 28.06
N THR A 28 -6.47 29.85 28.23
CA THR A 28 -5.64 30.66 27.30
C THR A 28 -4.59 29.89 26.41
N LEU A 29 -4.74 29.87 25.07
CA LEU A 29 -3.79 29.40 24.03
C LEU A 29 -2.87 30.57 23.70
N ASN A 30 -1.57 30.30 23.78
CA ASN A 30 -0.57 31.11 23.12
C ASN A 30 -0.28 30.56 21.71
N TRP A 31 -0.57 31.35 20.69
CA TRP A 31 -0.31 31.00 19.28
C TRP A 31 1.16 30.71 18.97
N GLU A 32 2.10 31.24 19.77
CA GLU A 32 3.53 31.00 19.63
C GLU A 32 3.93 29.55 19.99
N GLN A 33 3.07 28.82 20.70
CA GLN A 33 3.32 27.43 21.10
C GLN A 33 2.80 26.41 20.09
N LEU A 34 1.93 26.81 19.16
CA LEU A 34 1.37 25.92 18.16
C LEU A 34 2.31 25.70 16.98
N ASP A 35 2.44 24.45 16.54
CA ASP A 35 3.12 24.10 15.28
C ASP A 35 2.19 24.28 14.05
N GLY A 36 0.87 24.34 14.26
CA GLY A 36 -0.12 24.63 13.23
C GLY A 36 -1.56 24.66 13.75
N ALA A 37 -2.48 25.13 12.91
CA ALA A 37 -3.91 25.24 13.16
C ALA A 37 -4.69 25.05 11.86
N ILE A 38 -5.94 24.60 11.98
CA ILE A 38 -6.88 24.54 10.85
C ILE A 38 -7.97 25.57 11.07
N LEU A 39 -8.16 26.43 10.07
CA LEU A 39 -9.09 27.54 10.09
C LEU A 39 -10.24 27.25 9.14
N LEU A 40 -11.47 27.51 9.59
CA LEU A 40 -12.70 27.29 8.83
C LEU A 40 -13.24 28.65 8.38
N HIS A 41 -13.44 28.85 7.07
CA HIS A 41 -14.05 30.05 6.53
C HIS A 41 -14.90 29.74 5.29
N ARG A 42 -16.22 29.98 5.37
CA ARG A 42 -17.15 29.87 4.23
C ARG A 42 -16.92 28.61 3.39
N ASP A 43 -16.97 27.45 4.05
CA ASP A 43 -16.78 26.10 3.47
C ASP A 43 -15.36 25.77 2.96
N HIS A 44 -14.39 26.62 3.24
CA HIS A 44 -12.97 26.37 2.95
C HIS A 44 -12.20 26.08 4.23
N TYR A 45 -11.22 25.20 4.11
CA TYR A 45 -10.34 24.78 5.19
C TYR A 45 -8.93 25.23 4.87
N LEU A 46 -8.32 26.01 5.77
CA LEU A 46 -6.96 26.50 5.62
C LEU A 46 -6.09 25.91 6.72
N TYR A 47 -5.10 25.10 6.34
CA TYR A 47 -4.06 24.66 7.25
C TYR A 47 -2.97 25.71 7.32
N GLN A 48 -2.82 26.32 8.48
CA GLN A 48 -1.73 27.22 8.83
C GLN A 48 -0.70 26.43 9.63
N TYR A 49 0.57 26.49 9.27
CA TYR A 49 1.63 25.78 9.98
C TYR A 49 2.92 26.58 10.07
N ARG A 50 3.73 26.29 11.08
CA ARG A 50 4.99 26.98 11.33
C ARG A 50 6.09 26.44 10.44
N VAL A 51 6.69 27.33 9.65
CA VAL A 51 7.82 27.06 8.74
C VAL A 51 9.17 27.37 9.40
N SER A 52 9.24 28.41 10.24
CA SER A 52 10.43 28.73 11.04
C SER A 52 10.03 29.37 12.37
N ARG A 53 10.83 29.13 13.42
CA ARG A 53 10.66 29.74 14.76
C ARG A 53 11.35 31.10 14.89
N GLY A 54 12.32 31.41 14.03
CA GLY A 54 13.09 32.65 14.11
C GLY A 54 13.72 33.00 12.76
N PRO A 55 13.26 34.09 12.08
CA PRO A 55 12.01 34.81 12.32
C PRO A 55 10.77 33.90 12.14
N LEU A 56 9.67 34.17 12.87
CA LEU A 56 8.43 33.40 12.73
C LEU A 56 7.94 33.49 11.28
N ARG A 57 7.87 32.34 10.62
CA ARG A 57 7.28 32.22 9.28
C ARG A 57 6.17 31.18 9.30
N LEU A 58 5.04 31.53 8.72
CA LEU A 58 3.89 30.65 8.60
C LEU A 58 3.70 30.26 7.13
N GLY A 59 3.35 28.99 6.93
CA GLY A 59 2.91 28.43 5.65
C GLY A 59 1.41 28.21 5.68
N TYR A 60 0.80 28.27 4.50
CA TYR A 60 -0.65 28.13 4.32
C TYR A 60 -0.94 27.12 3.23
N LYS A 61 -1.91 26.23 3.47
CA LYS A 61 -2.37 25.26 2.48
C LYS A 61 -3.88 25.09 2.56
N TYR A 62 -4.58 25.30 1.44
CA TYR A 62 -5.99 24.93 1.35
C TYR A 62 -6.14 23.41 1.44
N LEU A 63 -7.06 22.96 2.28
CA LEU A 63 -7.47 21.57 2.38
C LEU A 63 -8.84 21.43 1.71
N SER A 64 -9.01 20.40 0.89
CA SER A 64 -10.34 20.04 0.41
C SER A 64 -11.18 19.48 1.58
N PRO A 65 -12.52 19.57 1.50
CA PRO A 65 -13.39 18.88 2.45
C PRO A 65 -13.06 17.39 2.59
N GLN A 66 -12.67 16.70 1.50
CA GLN A 66 -12.24 15.30 1.60
C GLN A 66 -10.94 15.13 2.38
N THR A 67 -9.96 16.02 2.19
CA THR A 67 -8.69 15.97 2.93
C THR A 67 -8.92 16.20 4.42
N LEU A 68 -9.77 17.17 4.77
CA LEU A 68 -10.12 17.44 6.15
C LEU A 68 -10.91 16.26 6.76
N ALA A 69 -11.96 15.79 6.08
CA ALA A 69 -12.74 14.67 6.54
C ALA A 69 -11.87 13.43 6.78
N ARG A 70 -10.88 13.16 5.92
CA ARG A 70 -9.90 12.08 6.12
C ARG A 70 -8.98 12.31 7.33
N ALA A 71 -8.51 13.55 7.52
CA ALA A 71 -7.63 13.90 8.63
C ALA A 71 -8.33 13.86 10.01
N PHE A 72 -9.64 14.10 10.03
CA PHE A 72 -10.48 14.11 11.23
C PHE A 72 -11.44 12.92 11.33
N HIS A 73 -11.43 12.01 10.36
CA HIS A 73 -12.07 10.71 10.49
C HIS A 73 -11.27 9.95 11.54
N LEU A 74 -11.76 10.00 12.77
CA LEU A 74 -11.29 9.16 13.87
C LEU A 74 -11.59 7.68 13.61
N ASP A 75 -12.53 7.39 12.70
CA ASP A 75 -12.88 6.05 12.28
C ASP A 75 -12.05 5.63 11.06
N THR A 76 -11.35 4.50 11.21
CA THR A 76 -10.85 3.72 10.08
C THR A 76 -12.00 3.45 9.11
N LEU A 77 -11.92 3.99 7.90
CA LEU A 77 -12.85 3.61 6.85
C LEU A 77 -12.47 2.21 6.40
N ASP A 78 -13.40 1.28 6.44
CA ASP A 78 -13.21 -0.11 6.02
C ASP A 78 -14.50 -0.60 5.38
N SER A 79 -14.42 -1.02 4.13
CA SER A 79 -15.57 -1.55 3.39
C SER A 79 -16.09 -2.88 3.93
N GLY A 80 -15.30 -3.59 4.75
CA GLY A 80 -15.46 -5.01 5.00
C GLY A 80 -15.17 -5.85 3.75
N TRP A 81 -15.31 -7.17 3.88
CA TRP A 81 -15.05 -8.11 2.79
C TRP A 81 -16.18 -8.06 1.74
N MET A 82 -15.79 -7.91 0.48
CA MET A 82 -16.66 -7.84 -0.70
C MET A 82 -16.43 -9.07 -1.60
N PRO A 83 -17.45 -9.53 -2.35
CA PRO A 83 -17.37 -10.72 -3.21
C PRO A 83 -16.68 -10.47 -4.57
N ASP A 84 -16.25 -9.25 -4.86
CA ASP A 84 -15.72 -8.84 -6.17
C ASP A 84 -14.18 -8.96 -6.24
N ARG A 85 -13.60 -8.60 -7.38
CA ARG A 85 -12.16 -8.57 -7.62
C ARG A 85 -11.43 -7.69 -6.60
N ILE A 86 -12.01 -6.56 -6.17
CA ILE A 86 -11.54 -5.81 -5.01
C ILE A 86 -12.23 -6.39 -3.77
N LEU A 87 -11.45 -6.95 -2.87
CA LEU A 87 -11.95 -7.71 -1.73
C LEU A 87 -12.27 -6.84 -0.53
N ARG A 88 -11.52 -5.75 -0.32
CA ARG A 88 -11.65 -4.85 0.83
C ARG A 88 -10.88 -3.57 0.54
N THR A 89 -11.36 -2.44 0.99
CA THR A 89 -10.66 -1.16 0.86
C THR A 89 -10.94 -0.29 2.07
N GLY A 90 -10.01 0.61 2.36
CA GLY A 90 -10.16 1.52 3.48
C GLY A 90 -9.13 2.62 3.52
N SER A 91 -9.17 3.36 4.61
CA SER A 91 -8.22 4.45 4.90
C SER A 91 -7.85 4.42 6.38
N THR A 92 -6.56 4.64 6.66
CA THR A 92 -6.01 4.83 8.01
C THR A 92 -5.25 6.16 8.07
N SER A 93 -4.76 6.57 9.24
CA SER A 93 -3.81 7.68 9.36
C SER A 93 -2.53 7.44 8.56
N ALA A 94 -2.17 6.17 8.32
CA ALA A 94 -1.05 5.79 7.47
C ALA A 94 -1.37 5.84 5.97
N GLY A 95 -2.62 6.08 5.55
CA GLY A 95 -3.00 6.25 4.14
C GLY A 95 -4.12 5.31 3.67
N ASP A 96 -4.49 5.47 2.40
CA ASP A 96 -5.47 4.62 1.71
C ASP A 96 -4.86 3.23 1.47
N TRP A 97 -5.69 2.20 1.61
CA TRP A 97 -5.31 0.81 1.38
C TRP A 97 -6.42 0.04 0.66
N ALA A 98 -6.03 -1.01 -0.04
CA ALA A 98 -6.98 -1.91 -0.70
C ALA A 98 -6.40 -3.31 -0.87
N VAL A 99 -7.30 -4.25 -1.16
CA VAL A 99 -7.05 -5.68 -1.33
C VAL A 99 -7.63 -6.12 -2.67
N LEU A 100 -6.81 -6.74 -3.50
CA LEU A 100 -7.15 -7.26 -4.82
C LEU A 100 -7.03 -8.79 -4.82
N TRP A 101 -8.07 -9.46 -5.29
CA TRP A 101 -8.05 -10.88 -5.61
C TRP A 101 -7.50 -11.11 -7.01
N ILE A 102 -6.49 -11.99 -7.10
CA ILE A 102 -5.94 -12.45 -8.38
C ILE A 102 -6.26 -13.95 -8.49
N PRO A 103 -7.19 -14.35 -9.38
CA PRO A 103 -7.55 -15.75 -9.53
C PRO A 103 -6.39 -16.56 -10.12
N ARG A 104 -6.46 -17.89 -10.00
CA ARG A 104 -5.55 -18.82 -10.67
C ARG A 104 -5.55 -18.54 -12.16
N GLN A 105 -4.41 -18.16 -12.71
CA GLN A 105 -4.27 -17.89 -14.14
C GLN A 105 -2.82 -18.07 -14.58
N LYS A 106 -2.61 -18.16 -15.90
CA LYS A 106 -1.28 -18.21 -16.49
C LYS A 106 -0.73 -16.80 -16.65
N HIS A 107 0.53 -16.62 -16.30
CA HIS A 107 1.26 -15.38 -16.48
C HIS A 107 2.50 -15.61 -17.33
N CYS A 108 2.81 -14.63 -18.17
CA CYS A 108 4.08 -14.56 -18.88
C CYS A 108 5.07 -13.82 -17.97
N LEU A 109 6.08 -14.53 -17.46
CA LEU A 109 7.07 -14.01 -16.54
C LEU A 109 8.41 -13.89 -17.25
N THR A 110 9.08 -12.76 -17.11
CA THR A 110 10.46 -12.57 -17.56
C THR A 110 11.39 -12.78 -16.38
N ILE A 111 12.36 -13.69 -16.51
CA ILE A 111 13.39 -13.94 -15.51
C ILE A 111 14.73 -13.44 -16.07
N ALA A 112 15.24 -12.37 -15.48
CA ALA A 112 16.45 -11.70 -15.91
C ALA A 112 17.67 -12.62 -15.82
N GLY A 113 18.42 -12.73 -16.92
CA GLY A 113 19.67 -13.50 -16.99
C GLY A 113 19.57 -15.00 -16.73
N ALA A 114 18.37 -15.60 -16.84
CA ALA A 114 18.14 -17.02 -16.55
C ALA A 114 18.11 -17.94 -17.79
N GLY A 115 18.38 -17.39 -18.97
CA GLY A 115 18.53 -18.09 -20.23
C GLY A 115 19.91 -18.74 -20.41
N PRO A 116 20.11 -19.58 -21.46
CA PRO A 116 21.34 -20.34 -21.68
C PRO A 116 22.61 -19.48 -21.78
N ASP A 117 22.50 -18.30 -22.40
CA ASP A 117 23.63 -17.40 -22.66
C ASP A 117 23.63 -16.19 -21.70
N GLY A 118 22.95 -16.31 -20.55
CA GLY A 118 22.74 -15.19 -19.64
C GLY A 118 21.74 -14.15 -20.16
N THR A 119 20.96 -14.50 -21.18
CA THR A 119 19.83 -13.71 -21.68
C THR A 119 18.60 -13.85 -20.78
N ASP A 120 17.64 -12.94 -20.95
CA ASP A 120 16.36 -13.03 -20.26
C ASP A 120 15.55 -14.24 -20.73
N LEU A 121 14.93 -14.93 -19.77
CA LEU A 121 14.11 -16.09 -20.03
C LEU A 121 12.64 -15.77 -19.79
N THR A 122 11.82 -15.95 -20.81
CA THR A 122 10.37 -15.79 -20.72
C THR A 122 9.69 -17.14 -20.48
N LEU A 123 8.84 -17.22 -19.45
CA LEU A 123 8.10 -18.43 -19.06
C LEU A 123 6.60 -18.14 -18.97
N THR A 124 5.78 -18.99 -19.58
CA THR A 124 4.33 -19.00 -19.29
C THR A 124 4.04 -19.97 -18.16
N VAL A 125 3.71 -19.44 -16.99
CA VAL A 125 3.57 -20.21 -15.75
C VAL A 125 2.14 -20.10 -15.20
N PRO A 126 1.47 -21.22 -14.86
CA PRO A 126 0.25 -21.14 -14.08
C PRO A 126 0.61 -20.73 -12.65
N LEU A 127 0.11 -19.59 -12.17
CA LEU A 127 0.26 -19.19 -10.77
C LEU A 127 -0.93 -19.69 -9.94
N PRO A 128 -0.74 -19.92 -8.62
CA PRO A 128 -1.87 -20.13 -7.70
C PRO A 128 -2.73 -18.86 -7.64
N ALA A 129 -3.84 -18.93 -6.90
CA ALA A 129 -4.56 -17.71 -6.58
C ALA A 129 -3.70 -16.86 -5.62
N LEU A 130 -3.80 -15.54 -5.77
CA LEU A 130 -3.00 -14.59 -5.00
C LEU A 130 -3.90 -13.50 -4.40
N VAL A 131 -3.46 -12.99 -3.25
CA VAL A 131 -4.03 -11.81 -2.59
C VAL A 131 -2.98 -10.71 -2.66
N TRP A 132 -3.33 -9.63 -3.33
CA TRP A 132 -2.49 -8.45 -3.53
C TRP A 132 -2.98 -7.32 -2.65
N VAL A 133 -2.12 -6.80 -1.78
CA VAL A 133 -2.47 -5.74 -0.82
C VAL A 133 -1.57 -4.54 -1.06
N GLY A 134 -2.14 -3.34 -1.01
CA GLY A 134 -1.38 -2.10 -1.07
C GLY A 134 -1.81 -1.11 -0.01
N ARG A 135 -0.85 -0.34 0.51
CA ARG A 135 -1.05 0.84 1.36
C ARG A 135 0.00 1.88 0.99
N ASN A 136 -0.43 3.07 0.57
CA ASN A 136 0.46 4.03 -0.09
C ASN A 136 1.29 3.34 -1.21
N GLN A 137 2.62 3.39 -1.14
CA GLN A 137 3.50 2.74 -2.11
C GLN A 137 4.07 1.41 -1.61
N ASP A 138 3.66 0.95 -0.43
CA ASP A 138 4.00 -0.38 0.07
C ASP A 138 2.98 -1.40 -0.42
N TYR A 139 3.49 -2.55 -0.85
CA TYR A 139 2.67 -3.65 -1.36
C TYR A 139 3.11 -4.99 -0.78
N TRP A 140 2.14 -5.88 -0.64
CA TRP A 140 2.31 -7.26 -0.18
C TRP A 140 1.59 -8.23 -1.11
N LEU A 141 2.12 -9.45 -1.18
CA LEU A 141 1.58 -10.53 -1.95
C LEU A 141 1.57 -11.82 -1.13
N TRP A 142 0.45 -12.53 -1.14
CA TRP A 142 0.32 -13.86 -0.55
C TRP A 142 -0.36 -14.80 -1.53
N ALA A 143 0.02 -16.09 -1.47
CA ALA A 143 -0.66 -17.14 -2.21
C ALA A 143 -1.74 -17.80 -1.36
N VAL A 144 -2.76 -18.32 -2.02
CA VAL A 144 -3.86 -19.06 -1.39
C VAL A 144 -4.03 -20.41 -2.08
N SER A 145 -4.15 -21.46 -1.27
CA SER A 145 -4.24 -22.84 -1.78
C SER A 145 -5.57 -23.12 -2.47
N ASN A 146 -6.70 -22.63 -1.95
CA ASN A 146 -8.03 -23.02 -2.36
C ASN A 146 -8.94 -21.81 -2.63
N PRO A 147 -9.43 -21.60 -3.88
CA PRO A 147 -10.54 -20.71 -4.17
C PRO A 147 -11.89 -21.36 -3.81
N PRO A 148 -12.96 -20.59 -3.55
CA PRO A 148 -13.05 -19.12 -3.60
C PRO A 148 -12.24 -18.45 -2.49
N PHE A 149 -12.07 -17.12 -2.57
CA PHE A 149 -11.36 -16.37 -1.55
C PHE A 149 -12.00 -16.58 -0.15
N ASP A 150 -11.16 -16.88 0.84
CA ASP A 150 -11.55 -16.95 2.25
C ASP A 150 -10.48 -16.20 3.08
N PRO A 151 -10.85 -15.14 3.81
CA PRO A 151 -9.89 -14.40 4.64
C PRO A 151 -9.29 -15.23 5.78
N LYS A 152 -9.94 -16.34 6.18
CA LYS A 152 -9.44 -17.29 7.17
C LYS A 152 -8.52 -18.36 6.58
N SER A 153 -8.36 -18.40 5.26
CA SER A 153 -7.42 -19.32 4.62
C SER A 153 -5.98 -19.02 5.02
N GLN A 154 -5.15 -20.06 5.05
CA GLN A 154 -3.73 -19.92 5.36
C GLN A 154 -3.02 -19.09 4.27
N ALA A 155 -2.29 -18.07 4.70
CA ALA A 155 -1.38 -17.31 3.87
C ALA A 155 -0.14 -18.14 3.53
N LEU A 156 0.10 -18.33 2.23
CA LEU A 156 1.25 -19.06 1.70
C LEU A 156 2.22 -18.08 1.04
N LYS A 157 3.49 -18.47 0.98
CA LYS A 157 4.51 -17.71 0.26
C LYS A 157 4.17 -17.70 -1.24
N PRO A 158 4.15 -16.53 -1.90
CA PRO A 158 4.00 -16.48 -3.35
C PRO A 158 5.18 -17.17 -4.03
N PRO A 159 4.96 -18.00 -5.05
CA PRO A 159 6.03 -18.69 -5.76
C PRO A 159 6.72 -17.78 -6.79
N LEU A 160 6.99 -16.53 -6.44
CA LEU A 160 7.60 -15.51 -7.31
C LEU A 160 8.85 -14.93 -6.64
N PRO A 161 9.91 -14.56 -7.38
CA PRO A 161 10.99 -13.73 -6.85
C PRO A 161 10.49 -12.35 -6.40
N ASN A 162 11.38 -11.52 -5.83
CA ASN A 162 11.10 -10.13 -5.41
C ASN A 162 9.98 -9.95 -4.36
N VAL A 163 9.63 -11.03 -3.64
CA VAL A 163 8.68 -10.99 -2.51
C VAL A 163 9.36 -11.52 -1.26
N TYR A 164 9.44 -10.75 -0.18
CA TYR A 164 10.08 -11.20 1.03
C TYR A 164 9.34 -12.38 1.66
N GLY A 165 10.04 -13.52 1.82
CA GLY A 165 9.41 -14.78 2.23
C GLY A 165 8.84 -14.80 3.65
N HIS A 166 9.17 -13.84 4.51
CA HIS A 166 8.78 -13.81 5.92
C HIS A 166 7.50 -12.99 6.21
N ASN A 167 7.12 -12.08 5.30
CA ASN A 167 5.96 -11.21 5.46
C ASN A 167 5.18 -10.97 4.16
N GLY A 168 5.69 -11.38 3.00
CA GLY A 168 5.06 -11.16 1.70
C GLY A 168 5.25 -9.75 1.15
N LYS A 169 6.05 -8.87 1.79
CA LYS A 169 6.30 -7.52 1.29
C LYS A 169 7.04 -7.58 -0.05
N ILE A 170 6.69 -6.70 -0.98
CA ILE A 170 7.29 -6.65 -2.31
C ILE A 170 8.54 -5.77 -2.30
N CYS A 171 9.59 -6.25 -2.96
CA CYS A 171 10.76 -5.45 -3.30
C CYS A 171 10.61 -4.95 -4.73
N TRP A 172 10.45 -3.64 -4.90
CA TRP A 172 10.23 -3.01 -6.21
C TRP A 172 11.52 -2.76 -7.01
N GLY A 173 12.69 -2.92 -6.38
CA GLY A 173 13.96 -2.57 -7.01
C GLY A 173 13.98 -1.08 -7.40
N ALA A 174 14.16 -0.80 -8.68
CA ALA A 174 14.15 0.56 -9.23
C ALA A 174 12.75 1.06 -9.67
N ASN A 175 11.72 0.19 -9.62
CA ASN A 175 10.37 0.59 -9.99
C ASN A 175 9.72 1.42 -8.89
N VAL A 176 8.93 2.41 -9.26
CA VAL A 176 8.10 3.20 -8.33
C VAL A 176 6.65 2.77 -8.52
N PRO A 177 6.02 2.10 -7.55
CA PRO A 177 4.63 1.70 -7.68
C PRO A 177 3.69 2.90 -7.47
N PRO A 178 2.46 2.87 -8.04
CA PRO A 178 1.49 3.92 -7.78
C PRO A 178 1.04 3.90 -6.30
N ILE A 179 0.46 5.00 -5.83
CA ILE A 179 -0.24 5.04 -4.54
C ILE A 179 -1.41 4.05 -4.59
N ALA A 180 -1.51 3.18 -3.60
CA ALA A 180 -2.48 2.12 -3.48
C ALA A 180 -3.88 2.67 -3.23
N THR A 181 -4.76 2.45 -4.20
CA THR A 181 -6.20 2.69 -4.12
C THR A 181 -6.89 1.53 -4.84
N ALA A 182 -8.18 1.29 -4.55
CA ALA A 182 -8.95 0.26 -5.25
C ALA A 182 -8.83 0.35 -6.79
N GLN A 183 -8.68 1.56 -7.32
CA GLN A 183 -8.51 1.84 -8.75
C GLN A 183 -7.08 1.57 -9.27
N SER A 184 -6.04 1.83 -8.47
CA SER A 184 -4.64 1.71 -8.92
C SER A 184 -4.05 0.31 -8.74
N LEU A 185 -4.63 -0.52 -7.86
CA LEU A 185 -4.13 -1.88 -7.58
C LEU A 185 -3.94 -2.76 -8.83
N PRO A 186 -4.87 -2.81 -9.79
CA PRO A 186 -4.68 -3.55 -11.03
C PRO A 186 -3.46 -3.09 -11.84
N GLN A 187 -3.18 -1.77 -11.86
CA GLN A 187 -2.00 -1.21 -12.52
C GLN A 187 -0.72 -1.59 -11.77
N ALA A 188 -0.70 -1.47 -10.43
CA ALA A 188 0.44 -1.89 -9.61
C ALA A 188 0.78 -3.37 -9.81
N TRP A 189 -0.24 -4.23 -9.81
CA TRP A 189 -0.09 -5.66 -10.13
C TRP A 189 0.51 -5.86 -11.52
N HIS A 190 -0.01 -5.17 -12.54
CA HIS A 190 0.49 -5.27 -13.90
C HIS A 190 1.97 -4.87 -14.00
N THR A 191 2.37 -3.77 -13.36
CA THR A 191 3.77 -3.33 -13.31
C THR A 191 4.66 -4.39 -12.65
N PHE A 192 4.23 -4.95 -11.52
CA PHE A 192 5.01 -5.98 -10.83
C PHE A 192 5.17 -7.26 -11.65
N ILE A 193 4.07 -7.78 -12.21
CA ILE A 193 4.08 -9.10 -12.85
C ILE A 193 4.75 -9.10 -14.23
N THR A 194 4.81 -7.94 -14.90
CA THR A 194 5.50 -7.78 -16.19
C THR A 194 6.95 -7.31 -16.06
N SER A 195 7.37 -6.88 -14.87
CA SER A 195 8.77 -6.53 -14.60
C SER A 195 9.66 -7.77 -14.62
N PRO A 196 10.92 -7.65 -15.10
CA PRO A 196 11.88 -8.74 -15.00
C PRO A 196 12.14 -9.14 -13.55
N PHE A 197 11.96 -10.41 -13.23
CA PHE A 197 12.34 -10.99 -11.94
C PHE A 197 13.82 -11.37 -11.94
N SER A 198 14.54 -11.04 -10.87
CA SER A 198 15.95 -11.43 -10.71
C SER A 198 16.10 -12.69 -9.85
N GLY A 199 17.35 -13.12 -9.62
CA GLY A 199 17.69 -14.18 -8.68
C GLY A 199 17.53 -13.80 -7.20
N HIS A 200 16.93 -12.65 -6.87
CA HIS A 200 16.77 -12.17 -5.50
C HIS A 200 15.46 -12.67 -4.87
N GLU A 201 15.45 -12.82 -3.54
CA GLU A 201 14.28 -13.33 -2.79
C GLU A 201 13.76 -14.67 -3.32
N VAL A 202 14.62 -15.65 -3.63
CA VAL A 202 14.20 -16.93 -4.26
C VAL A 202 14.04 -18.10 -3.29
N TYR A 203 14.42 -17.94 -2.02
CA TYR A 203 14.51 -19.01 -1.04
C TYR A 203 13.19 -19.34 -0.34
N GLY A 204 12.95 -20.62 -0.08
CA GLY A 204 11.92 -21.13 0.83
C GLY A 204 10.48 -21.00 0.34
N LYS A 205 10.27 -20.76 -0.96
CA LYS A 205 8.94 -20.53 -1.57
C LYS A 205 8.36 -21.75 -2.30
N SER A 206 9.17 -22.80 -2.44
CA SER A 206 8.81 -24.07 -3.08
C SER A 206 9.31 -25.20 -2.19
N GLY A 207 8.47 -26.20 -1.96
CA GLY A 207 8.84 -27.42 -1.22
C GLY A 207 9.79 -28.29 -2.02
N GLN A 208 9.59 -28.38 -3.33
CA GLN A 208 10.41 -29.15 -4.26
C GLN A 208 11.76 -28.47 -4.54
N TYR A 209 11.79 -27.14 -4.61
CA TYR A 209 12.99 -26.36 -4.88
C TYR A 209 13.24 -25.29 -3.80
N PRO A 210 13.55 -25.69 -2.55
CA PRO A 210 13.61 -24.78 -1.39
C PRO A 210 14.71 -23.72 -1.50
N LYS A 211 15.74 -23.93 -2.31
CA LYS A 211 16.82 -22.96 -2.51
C LYS A 211 16.55 -21.96 -3.63
N ASN A 212 15.64 -22.26 -4.55
CA ASN A 212 15.43 -21.42 -5.73
C ASN A 212 14.07 -21.68 -6.40
N VAL A 213 13.11 -20.80 -6.12
CA VAL A 213 11.77 -20.85 -6.72
C VAL A 213 11.76 -20.74 -8.25
N ILE A 214 12.78 -20.14 -8.87
CA ILE A 214 12.88 -20.06 -10.34
C ILE A 214 12.96 -21.46 -10.96
N ARG A 215 13.60 -22.43 -10.29
CA ARG A 215 13.63 -23.82 -10.77
C ARG A 215 12.23 -24.42 -10.82
N GLN A 216 11.40 -24.11 -9.82
CA GLN A 216 10.00 -24.53 -9.82
C GLN A 216 9.21 -23.85 -10.94
N LEU A 217 9.38 -22.53 -11.13
CA LEU A 217 8.74 -21.80 -12.21
C LEU A 217 9.06 -22.39 -13.59
N LYS A 218 10.33 -22.78 -13.82
CA LYS A 218 10.76 -23.52 -15.01
C LYS A 218 10.07 -24.89 -15.11
N ALA A 219 10.02 -25.66 -14.03
CA ALA A 219 9.44 -27.00 -14.01
C ALA A 219 7.92 -27.05 -14.22
N VAL A 220 7.22 -25.99 -13.83
CA VAL A 220 5.76 -25.88 -13.98
C VAL A 220 5.33 -25.02 -15.17
N ALA A 221 6.28 -24.44 -15.91
CA ALA A 221 6.00 -23.74 -17.16
C ALA A 221 5.23 -24.65 -18.12
N GLY A 222 4.21 -24.10 -18.78
CA GLY A 222 3.33 -24.85 -19.69
C GLY A 222 2.28 -25.75 -19.02
N ARG A 223 2.39 -26.06 -17.72
CA ARG A 223 1.37 -26.85 -17.01
C ARG A 223 0.02 -26.11 -16.94
N ARG A 224 -1.05 -26.85 -16.62
CA ARG A 224 -2.39 -26.28 -16.45
C ARG A 224 -2.56 -25.52 -15.13
N THR A 225 -1.96 -26.03 -14.05
CA THR A 225 -2.12 -25.52 -12.68
C THR A 225 -0.80 -25.58 -11.92
N TYR A 226 -0.60 -24.63 -11.00
CA TYR A 226 0.48 -24.70 -10.02
C TYR A 226 0.20 -25.81 -9.00
N PRO A 227 1.18 -26.65 -8.62
CA PRO A 227 0.99 -27.69 -7.61
C PRO A 227 0.83 -27.07 -6.22
N VAL A 228 -0.37 -27.17 -5.62
CA VAL A 228 -0.65 -26.62 -4.29
C VAL A 228 0.26 -27.23 -3.21
N SER A 229 0.60 -28.51 -3.33
CA SER A 229 1.51 -29.21 -2.41
C SER A 229 2.93 -28.65 -2.41
N ASP A 230 3.31 -27.86 -3.40
CA ASP A 230 4.63 -27.22 -3.45
C ASP A 230 4.67 -25.90 -2.68
N LEU A 231 3.51 -25.26 -2.47
CA LEU A 231 3.44 -23.99 -1.75
C LEU A 231 3.87 -24.17 -0.29
N GLN A 232 4.58 -23.16 0.22
CA GLN A 232 5.10 -23.17 1.58
C GLN A 232 4.32 -22.18 2.44
N PRO A 233 4.01 -22.51 3.71
CA PRO A 233 3.42 -21.57 4.64
C PRO A 233 4.24 -20.28 4.75
N LEU A 234 3.57 -19.12 4.84
CA LEU A 234 4.27 -17.84 5.06
C LEU A 234 5.03 -17.86 6.39
N ARG A 235 4.38 -18.35 7.46
CA ARG A 235 5.03 -18.69 8.73
C ARG A 235 4.42 -19.96 9.34
N SER A 236 5.10 -20.48 10.37
CA SER A 236 4.89 -21.82 10.93
C SER A 236 3.53 -22.03 11.60
N TYR A 237 2.91 -20.99 12.19
CA TYR A 237 1.66 -21.13 12.94
C TYR A 237 0.71 -19.95 12.70
N ASP A 238 -0.56 -20.27 12.46
CA ASP A 238 -1.73 -19.37 12.52
C ASP A 238 -1.53 -18.04 11.75
N ASN A 239 -1.31 -18.12 10.44
CA ASN A 239 -1.20 -16.95 9.55
C ASN A 239 -2.30 -17.03 8.52
N THR A 240 -3.49 -16.58 8.89
CA THR A 240 -4.57 -16.38 7.92
C THR A 240 -4.31 -15.13 7.08
N ILE A 241 -4.95 -15.02 5.92
CA ILE A 241 -4.89 -13.81 5.11
C ILE A 241 -5.33 -12.57 5.91
N ASP A 242 -6.41 -12.69 6.69
CA ASP A 242 -6.92 -11.60 7.54
C ASP A 242 -5.86 -11.13 8.55
N ARG A 243 -5.16 -12.05 9.22
CA ARG A 243 -4.09 -11.68 10.17
C ARG A 243 -2.91 -11.02 9.48
N CYS A 244 -2.48 -11.54 8.32
CA CYS A 244 -1.41 -10.94 7.54
C CYS A 244 -1.79 -9.53 7.08
N LEU A 245 -3.06 -9.32 6.73
CA LEU A 245 -3.60 -8.03 6.36
C LEU A 245 -3.59 -7.03 7.52
N THR A 246 -4.10 -7.43 8.69
CA THR A 246 -4.06 -6.60 9.91
C THR A 246 -2.65 -6.13 10.23
N GLN A 247 -1.67 -7.04 10.14
CA GLN A 247 -0.26 -6.72 10.39
C GLN A 247 0.36 -5.83 9.31
N ALA A 248 0.02 -6.02 8.04
CA ALA A 248 0.56 -5.22 6.94
C ALA A 248 0.01 -3.80 6.91
N LEU A 249 -1.24 -3.64 7.34
CA LEU A 249 -1.99 -2.39 7.24
C LEU A 249 -2.08 -1.62 8.56
N ASP A 250 -1.55 -2.18 9.65
CA ASP A 250 -1.65 -1.65 11.02
C ASP A 250 -3.12 -1.37 11.41
N LEU A 251 -4.00 -2.35 11.14
CA LEU A 251 -5.43 -2.31 11.47
C LEU A 251 -5.74 -2.91 12.85
#